data_AF-A0A1S7DUK0-F1
#
_entry.id   AF-A0A1S7DUK0-F1
#
_cell.length_a   1.000
_cell.length_b   1.000
_cell.length_c   1.000
_cell.angle_alpha   90.00
_cell.angle_beta   90.00
_cell.angle_gamma   90.00
#
_symmetry.space_group_name_H-M   'P 1'
#
loop_
_entity.id
_entity.type
_entity.pdbx_description
1 polymer ?
#
loop_
_entity_poly.entity_id
_entity_poly.type
_entity_poly.pdbx_seq_one_letter_code
_entity_poly.pdbx_strand_id
1 'polypeptide(L)'
;MKMNNLLKYFYTLFLLFTLFCNKTQKKGFDSEEKSIKSVLQKFKMIDENIEKIKEVNLDSISISLYKNPQKEVYDEIIVFRKKDRFYSIPFFSNMYFDYWDFKNEEQSQLYPKTNSTFEAQIKEVVSELDLNSTEFNLIIEELMKSVLNTETNLDLKAGIFKNYVYSTVKVDRYKSEDIDTCTKRTEEIYQYILNETNKTIRYNQFYLDSQNGRVYELINKGELKFRIKIYRIDCFTYHLNF
;
A
#
# COMPACT_ATOMS: atom_id res chain seq x y z
N MET A 1 -18.23 -58.44 -31.90
CA MET A 1 -17.00 -57.79 -31.37
C MET A 1 -17.07 -56.27 -31.61
N LYS A 2 -17.95 -55.53 -30.93
CA LYS A 2 -18.09 -54.05 -31.07
C LYS A 2 -18.28 -53.32 -29.72
N MET A 3 -18.30 -54.04 -28.60
CA MET A 3 -18.62 -53.48 -27.28
C MET A 3 -17.41 -52.90 -26.52
N ASN A 4 -16.18 -53.21 -26.97
CA ASN A 4 -14.95 -52.76 -26.30
C ASN A 4 -14.54 -51.31 -26.61
N ASN A 5 -14.96 -50.75 -27.74
CA ASN A 5 -14.57 -49.38 -28.11
C ASN A 5 -15.47 -48.31 -27.49
N LEU A 6 -16.75 -48.62 -27.24
CA LEU A 6 -17.67 -47.69 -26.58
C LEU A 6 -17.33 -47.52 -25.09
N LEU A 7 -16.99 -48.62 -24.42
CA LEU A 7 -16.59 -48.60 -23.01
C LEU A 7 -15.27 -47.84 -22.80
N LYS A 8 -14.32 -48.00 -23.72
CA LYS A 8 -13.07 -47.22 -23.73
C LYS A 8 -13.34 -45.73 -23.90
N TYR A 9 -14.24 -45.35 -24.82
CA TYR A 9 -14.60 -43.95 -25.05
C TYR A 9 -15.20 -43.31 -23.80
N PHE A 10 -16.12 -44.01 -23.12
CA PHE A 10 -16.70 -43.55 -21.85
C PHE A 10 -15.65 -43.40 -20.74
N TYR A 11 -14.69 -44.32 -20.64
CA TYR A 11 -13.59 -44.23 -19.68
C TYR A 11 -12.67 -43.04 -19.96
N THR A 12 -12.32 -42.77 -21.22
CA THR A 12 -11.54 -41.59 -21.60
C THR A 12 -12.30 -40.28 -21.37
N LEU A 13 -13.60 -40.24 -21.64
CA LEU A 13 -14.42 -39.05 -21.37
C LEU A 13 -14.52 -38.78 -19.86
N PHE A 14 -14.69 -39.82 -19.05
CA PHE A 14 -14.76 -39.71 -17.60
C PHE A 14 -13.42 -39.27 -16.98
N LEU A 15 -12.29 -39.77 -17.49
CA LEU A 15 -10.93 -39.32 -17.10
C LEU A 15 -10.65 -37.86 -17.51
N LEU A 16 -11.22 -37.38 -18.61
CA LEU A 16 -11.13 -35.96 -19.00
C LEU A 16 -11.96 -35.06 -18.08
N PHE A 17 -13.11 -35.53 -17.58
CA PHE A 17 -13.95 -34.77 -16.65
C PHE A 17 -13.36 -34.67 -15.23
N THR A 18 -12.60 -35.66 -14.76
CA THR A 18 -11.94 -35.59 -13.43
C THR A 18 -10.70 -34.69 -13.42
N LEU A 19 -10.12 -34.38 -14.59
CA LEU A 19 -9.03 -33.41 -14.74
C LEU A 19 -9.52 -31.95 -14.74
N PHE A 20 -10.82 -31.72 -14.96
CA PHE A 20 -11.48 -30.41 -14.82
C PHE A 20 -12.05 -30.21 -13.41
N CYS A 21 -11.37 -30.74 -12.38
CA CYS A 21 -11.52 -30.16 -11.06
C CYS A 21 -10.92 -28.76 -11.14
N ASN A 22 -11.77 -27.75 -11.34
CA ASN A 22 -11.41 -26.34 -11.19
C ASN A 22 -10.75 -26.23 -9.82
N LYS A 23 -9.42 -26.24 -9.78
CA LYS A 23 -8.64 -25.82 -8.62
C LYS A 23 -9.16 -24.42 -8.35
N THR A 24 -10.03 -24.28 -7.36
CA THR A 24 -10.34 -22.99 -6.76
C THR A 24 -8.99 -22.40 -6.44
N GLN A 25 -8.61 -21.39 -7.23
CA GLN A 25 -7.32 -20.73 -7.10
C GLN A 25 -7.23 -20.32 -5.62
N LYS A 26 -6.33 -20.94 -4.87
CA LYS A 26 -6.17 -20.62 -3.45
C LYS A 26 -5.69 -19.17 -3.43
N LYS A 27 -6.62 -18.26 -3.10
CA LYS A 27 -6.34 -16.84 -2.90
C LYS A 27 -5.46 -16.69 -1.65
N GLY A 28 -4.44 -15.84 -1.73
CA GLY A 28 -3.47 -15.61 -0.67
C GLY A 28 -2.53 -16.77 -0.35
N PHE A 29 -1.58 -16.52 0.54
CA PHE A 29 -0.59 -17.48 1.02
C PHE A 29 -1.10 -18.24 2.26
N ASP A 30 -0.59 -19.45 2.47
CA ASP A 30 -0.91 -20.31 3.62
C ASP A 30 0.01 -20.10 4.84
N SER A 31 0.96 -19.16 4.73
CA SER A 31 1.84 -18.76 5.83
C SER A 31 2.36 -17.33 5.61
N GLU A 32 2.64 -16.64 6.71
CA GLU A 32 3.23 -15.31 6.75
C GLU A 32 4.56 -15.25 5.98
N GLU A 33 5.45 -16.21 6.21
CA GLU A 33 6.81 -16.26 5.66
C GLU A 33 6.79 -16.38 4.13
N LYS A 34 5.88 -17.21 3.58
CA LYS A 34 5.73 -17.34 2.12
C LYS A 34 5.21 -16.05 1.49
N SER A 35 4.30 -15.36 2.18
CA SER A 35 3.76 -14.08 1.72
C SER A 35 4.86 -13.01 1.66
N ILE A 36 5.64 -12.88 2.74
CA ILE A 36 6.81 -11.99 2.81
C ILE A 36 7.84 -12.35 1.73
N LYS A 37 8.18 -13.63 1.60
CA LYS A 37 9.14 -14.11 0.60
C LYS A 37 8.71 -13.75 -0.83
N SER A 38 7.41 -13.81 -1.13
CA SER A 38 6.89 -13.40 -2.43
C SER A 38 7.12 -11.91 -2.70
N VAL A 39 6.96 -11.05 -1.69
CA VAL A 39 7.25 -9.61 -1.80
C VAL A 39 8.75 -9.39 -2.04
N LEU A 40 9.62 -10.00 -1.23
CA LEU A 40 11.07 -9.88 -1.37
C LEU A 40 11.58 -10.37 -2.74
N GLN A 41 10.99 -11.44 -3.27
CA GLN A 41 11.32 -11.94 -4.61
C GLN A 41 10.91 -10.97 -5.74
N LYS A 42 9.74 -10.35 -5.60
CA LYS A 42 9.19 -9.39 -6.58
C LYS A 42 9.90 -8.03 -6.49
N PHE A 43 10.24 -7.60 -5.28
CA PHE A 43 10.74 -6.28 -4.94
C PHE A 43 12.14 -6.37 -4.32
N LYS A 44 13.13 -6.73 -5.15
CA LYS A 44 14.52 -7.03 -4.74
C LYS A 44 15.28 -5.89 -4.06
N MET A 45 14.74 -4.68 -4.09
CA MET A 45 15.31 -3.51 -3.42
C MET A 45 14.99 -3.47 -1.91
N ILE A 46 13.99 -4.22 -1.46
CA ILE A 46 13.69 -4.37 -0.03
C ILE A 46 14.75 -5.29 0.59
N ASP A 47 15.21 -4.94 1.78
CA ASP A 47 16.16 -5.76 2.51
C ASP A 47 15.52 -7.07 3.01
N GLU A 48 16.27 -8.17 2.98
CA GLU A 48 15.76 -9.46 3.47
C GLU A 48 15.75 -9.55 5.00
N ASN A 49 16.59 -8.78 5.69
CA ASN A 49 16.67 -8.75 7.16
C ASN A 49 15.59 -7.82 7.72
N ILE A 50 14.38 -8.36 7.82
CA ILE A 50 13.22 -7.63 8.34
C ILE A 50 12.66 -8.29 9.60
N GLU A 51 12.20 -7.46 10.52
CA GLU A 51 11.63 -7.87 11.80
C GLU A 51 10.23 -7.25 11.97
N LYS A 52 9.31 -8.00 12.58
CA LYS A 52 7.97 -7.50 12.92
C LYS A 52 8.12 -6.43 14.02
N ILE A 53 7.79 -5.19 13.71
CA ILE A 53 7.86 -4.07 14.65
C ILE A 53 6.49 -3.70 15.24
N LYS A 54 5.41 -4.12 14.60
CA LYS A 54 4.04 -3.78 14.99
C LYS A 54 3.05 -4.81 14.49
N GLU A 55 2.00 -5.05 15.28
CA GLU A 55 0.86 -5.87 14.89
C GLU A 55 -0.42 -5.31 15.50
N VAL A 56 -1.48 -5.25 14.68
CA VAL A 56 -2.84 -4.88 15.06
C VAL A 56 -3.74 -6.07 14.77
N ASN A 57 -4.43 -6.57 15.80
CA ASN A 57 -5.33 -7.71 15.71
C ASN A 57 -6.79 -7.25 15.77
N LEU A 58 -7.57 -7.64 14.77
CA LEU A 58 -8.96 -7.25 14.51
C LEU A 58 -9.80 -8.52 14.35
N ASP A 59 -10.00 -9.26 15.45
CA ASP A 59 -10.70 -10.55 15.55
C ASP A 59 -10.34 -11.59 14.47
N SER A 60 -10.89 -11.44 13.26
CA SER A 60 -10.69 -12.33 12.11
C SER A 60 -9.57 -11.90 11.16
N ILE A 61 -9.02 -10.70 11.38
CA ILE A 61 -8.04 -10.05 10.51
C ILE A 61 -6.89 -9.52 11.37
N SER A 62 -5.67 -9.49 10.84
CA SER A 62 -4.57 -8.73 11.45
C SER A 62 -3.72 -8.01 10.42
N ILE A 63 -3.03 -6.96 10.86
CA ILE A 63 -2.11 -6.17 10.04
C ILE A 63 -0.80 -6.06 10.82
N SER A 64 0.30 -6.46 10.20
CA SER A 64 1.64 -6.36 10.78
C SER A 64 2.58 -5.53 9.91
N LEU A 65 3.49 -4.81 10.54
CA LEU A 65 4.53 -4.02 9.87
C LEU A 65 5.91 -4.63 10.14
N TYR A 66 6.68 -4.79 9.08
CA TYR A 66 8.04 -5.34 9.10
C TYR A 66 9.03 -4.33 8.59
N LYS A 67 10.12 -4.17 9.33
CA LYS A 67 11.19 -3.21 9.03
C LYS A 67 12.55 -3.84 9.25
N ASN A 68 13.55 -3.39 8.50
CA ASN A 68 14.95 -3.65 8.85
C ASN A 68 15.40 -2.68 9.96
N PRO A 69 15.72 -3.15 11.18
CA PRO A 69 16.08 -2.28 12.31
C PRO A 69 17.42 -1.56 12.13
N GLN A 70 18.26 -2.00 11.20
CA GLN A 70 19.58 -1.43 10.90
C GLN A 70 19.53 -0.36 9.80
N LYS A 71 18.40 -0.20 9.10
CA LYS A 71 18.24 0.78 8.02
C LYS A 71 17.36 1.93 8.47
N GLU A 72 17.89 3.14 8.30
CA GLU A 72 17.12 4.38 8.50
C GLU A 72 16.03 4.57 7.45
N VAL A 73 16.25 4.07 6.21
CA VAL A 73 15.27 4.15 5.11
C VAL A 73 14.23 3.05 5.25
N TYR A 74 12.96 3.44 5.19
CA TYR A 74 11.77 2.64 5.49
C TYR A 74 11.22 1.85 4.29
N ASP A 75 12.07 1.16 3.53
CA ASP A 75 11.57 0.18 2.56
C ASP A 75 11.09 -1.07 3.34
N GLU A 76 9.81 -1.06 3.69
CA GLU A 76 9.16 -1.94 4.68
C GLU A 76 8.18 -2.91 4.01
N ILE A 77 7.63 -3.85 4.78
CA ILE A 77 6.59 -4.78 4.33
C ILE A 77 5.39 -4.72 5.28
N ILE A 78 4.20 -4.55 4.71
CA ILE A 78 2.94 -4.69 5.44
C ILE A 78 2.38 -6.08 5.14
N VAL A 79 2.02 -6.81 6.18
CA VAL A 79 1.40 -8.13 6.09
C VAL A 79 -0.04 -8.03 6.57
N PHE A 80 -0.97 -8.47 5.73
CA PHE A 80 -2.37 -8.63 6.06
C PHE A 80 -2.66 -10.11 6.27
N ARG A 81 -3.42 -10.42 7.31
CA ARG A 81 -3.90 -11.76 7.61
C ARG A 81 -5.42 -11.75 7.65
N LYS A 82 -6.06 -12.78 7.11
CA LYS A 82 -7.48 -13.10 7.36
C LYS A 82 -7.61 -14.60 7.59
N LYS A 83 -8.03 -14.99 8.80
CA LYS A 83 -8.02 -16.40 9.24
C LYS A 83 -6.62 -17.01 9.06
N ASP A 84 -6.48 -18.01 8.19
CA ASP A 84 -5.21 -18.70 7.89
C ASP A 84 -4.62 -18.29 6.53
N ARG A 85 -5.06 -17.14 6.00
CA ARG A 85 -4.56 -16.57 4.74
C ARG A 85 -3.77 -15.31 4.99
N PHE A 86 -2.69 -15.17 4.24
CA PHE A 86 -1.75 -14.07 4.34
C PHE A 86 -1.57 -13.41 2.98
N TYR A 87 -1.43 -12.09 2.97
CA TYR A 87 -1.00 -11.34 1.80
C TYR A 87 -0.15 -10.16 2.23
N SER A 88 0.98 -9.96 1.57
CA SER A 88 1.96 -8.95 1.93
C SER A 88 2.15 -7.98 0.79
N ILE A 89 2.36 -6.72 1.11
CA ILE A 89 2.64 -5.66 0.14
C ILE A 89 3.87 -4.88 0.59
N PRO A 90 4.63 -4.28 -0.34
CA PRO A 90 5.70 -3.37 0.01
C PRO A 90 5.15 -2.03 0.54
N PHE A 91 5.89 -1.39 1.43
CA PHE A 91 5.66 -0.03 1.88
C PHE A 91 6.96 0.75 1.69
N PHE A 92 7.05 1.48 0.58
CA PHE A 92 8.32 2.09 0.15
C PHE A 92 8.57 3.48 0.73
N SER A 93 9.84 3.85 0.72
CA SER A 93 10.24 5.25 0.82
C SER A 93 9.65 6.14 -0.27
N ASN A 94 9.60 7.45 -0.02
CA ASN A 94 9.18 8.44 -1.02
C ASN A 94 10.08 8.46 -2.25
N MET A 95 11.21 7.74 -2.27
CA MET A 95 12.12 7.67 -3.41
C MET A 95 11.55 6.90 -4.61
N TYR A 96 10.50 6.08 -4.37
CA TYR A 96 9.81 5.30 -5.40
C TYR A 96 8.55 6.05 -5.87
N PHE A 97 8.76 7.12 -6.64
CA PHE A 97 7.69 7.98 -7.16
C PHE A 97 6.66 7.20 -7.99
N ASP A 98 7.11 6.21 -8.76
CA ASP A 98 6.21 5.38 -9.57
C ASP A 98 5.28 4.50 -8.73
N TYR A 99 5.74 4.05 -7.55
CA TYR A 99 4.91 3.29 -6.63
C TYR A 99 3.84 4.13 -5.96
N TRP A 100 4.22 5.33 -5.52
CA TRP A 100 3.29 6.25 -4.86
C TRP A 100 2.36 6.94 -5.86
N ASP A 101 2.76 7.05 -7.14
CA ASP A 101 1.99 7.71 -8.20
C ASP A 101 1.51 9.11 -7.73
N PHE A 102 2.47 9.86 -7.16
CA PHE A 102 2.26 11.14 -6.52
C PHE A 102 1.57 12.12 -7.47
N LYS A 103 0.46 12.72 -7.04
CA LYS A 103 -0.37 13.60 -7.89
C LYS A 103 0.19 15.01 -8.05
N ASN A 104 1.15 15.38 -7.23
CA ASN A 104 1.79 16.68 -7.20
C ASN A 104 3.32 16.58 -7.39
N GLU A 105 3.78 15.51 -8.05
CA GLU A 105 5.18 15.31 -8.39
C GLU A 105 5.32 15.15 -9.91
N GLU A 106 6.19 15.97 -10.50
CA GLU A 106 6.46 15.95 -11.94
C GLU A 106 7.84 15.37 -12.25
N GLN A 107 8.71 15.27 -11.24
CA GLN A 107 10.02 14.71 -11.43
C GLN A 107 9.94 13.22 -11.80
N SER A 108 10.79 12.82 -12.75
CA SER A 108 10.89 11.43 -13.16
C SER A 108 11.48 10.55 -12.06
N GLN A 109 10.96 9.32 -11.93
CA GLN A 109 11.52 8.25 -11.11
C GLN A 109 13.02 8.01 -11.43
N LEU A 110 13.89 8.14 -10.42
CA LEU A 110 15.35 7.90 -10.53
C LEU A 110 15.80 6.57 -9.90
N TYR A 111 14.90 5.92 -9.16
CA TYR A 111 15.08 4.59 -8.60
C TYR A 111 14.57 3.50 -9.55
N PRO A 112 14.97 2.24 -9.39
CA PRO A 112 14.41 1.14 -10.17
C PRO A 112 12.88 1.15 -10.12
N LYS A 113 12.24 0.93 -11.27
CA LYS A 113 10.77 0.89 -11.35
C LYS A 113 10.21 -0.26 -10.52
N THR A 114 9.17 0.03 -9.75
CA THR A 114 8.44 -0.96 -8.95
C THR A 114 7.42 -1.73 -9.79
N ASN A 115 6.97 -1.15 -10.92
CA ASN A 115 5.95 -1.72 -11.81
C ASN A 115 4.62 -2.06 -11.11
N SER A 116 4.30 -1.33 -10.03
CA SER A 116 3.04 -1.42 -9.29
C SER A 116 2.79 -0.06 -8.63
N THR A 117 1.60 0.15 -8.08
CA THR A 117 1.32 1.29 -7.19
C THR A 117 0.83 0.82 -5.83
N PHE A 118 0.85 1.70 -4.82
CA PHE A 118 0.25 1.43 -3.52
C PHE A 118 -1.24 1.09 -3.65
N GLU A 119 -2.00 1.83 -4.47
CA GLU A 119 -3.41 1.52 -4.75
C GLU A 119 -3.58 0.13 -5.35
N ALA A 120 -2.71 -0.26 -6.30
CA ALA A 120 -2.76 -1.58 -6.92
C ALA A 120 -2.48 -2.70 -5.90
N GLN A 121 -1.49 -2.50 -5.03
CA GLN A 121 -1.18 -3.46 -3.97
C GLN A 121 -2.32 -3.62 -2.96
N ILE A 122 -2.98 -2.53 -2.56
CA ILE A 122 -4.17 -2.60 -1.69
C ILE A 122 -5.33 -3.33 -2.39
N LYS A 123 -5.51 -3.15 -3.71
CA LYS A 123 -6.49 -3.92 -4.48
C LYS A 123 -6.17 -5.41 -4.53
N GLU A 124 -4.89 -5.77 -4.63
CA GLU A 124 -4.45 -7.16 -4.55
C GLU A 124 -4.80 -7.75 -3.18
N VAL A 125 -4.55 -7.03 -2.07
CA VAL A 125 -4.96 -7.46 -0.72
C VAL A 125 -6.46 -7.76 -0.65
N VAL A 126 -7.30 -6.87 -1.17
CA VAL A 126 -8.77 -7.06 -1.20
C VAL A 126 -9.15 -8.32 -1.97
N SER A 127 -8.54 -8.53 -3.13
CA SER A 127 -8.84 -9.67 -4.00
C SER A 127 -8.36 -11.00 -3.43
N GLU A 128 -7.14 -11.02 -2.90
CA GLU A 128 -6.40 -12.21 -2.44
C GLU A 128 -6.82 -12.66 -1.03
N LEU A 129 -7.29 -11.76 -0.19
CA LEU A 129 -7.90 -12.11 1.09
C LEU A 129 -9.44 -12.19 1.01
N ASP A 130 -10.01 -11.99 -0.17
CA ASP A 130 -11.46 -12.05 -0.39
C ASP A 130 -12.22 -11.16 0.61
N LEU A 131 -11.76 -9.92 0.76
CA LEU A 131 -12.30 -8.98 1.74
C LEU A 131 -13.69 -8.53 1.30
N ASN A 132 -14.64 -8.49 2.24
CA ASN A 132 -15.90 -7.79 2.02
C ASN A 132 -15.77 -6.29 2.36
N SER A 133 -16.78 -5.48 2.00
CA SER A 133 -16.76 -4.02 2.21
C SER A 133 -16.50 -3.60 3.67
N THR A 134 -17.08 -4.32 4.64
CA THR A 134 -16.90 -4.03 6.07
C THR A 134 -15.47 -4.32 6.51
N GLU A 135 -14.94 -5.48 6.12
CA GLU A 135 -13.56 -5.88 6.40
C GLU A 135 -12.55 -4.92 5.76
N PHE A 136 -12.79 -4.51 4.52
CA PHE A 136 -11.94 -3.54 3.83
C PHE A 136 -11.91 -2.19 4.56
N ASN A 137 -13.07 -1.64 4.92
CA ASN A 137 -13.13 -0.36 5.64
C ASN A 137 -12.38 -0.44 6.97
N LEU A 138 -12.57 -1.54 7.72
CA LEU A 138 -11.88 -1.77 8.98
C LEU A 138 -10.36 -1.88 8.78
N ILE A 139 -9.91 -2.65 7.78
CA ILE A 139 -8.48 -2.81 7.48
C ILE A 139 -7.83 -1.49 7.10
N ILE A 140 -8.47 -0.70 6.24
CA ILE A 140 -7.88 0.57 5.79
C ILE A 140 -7.85 1.58 6.93
N GLU A 141 -8.89 1.65 7.75
CA GLU A 141 -8.90 2.53 8.92
C GLU A 141 -7.77 2.17 9.90
N GLU A 142 -7.59 0.90 10.21
CA GLU A 142 -6.57 0.41 11.13
C GLU A 142 -5.16 0.45 10.53
N LEU A 143 -5.01 0.21 9.23
CA LEU A 143 -3.77 0.45 8.52
C LEU A 143 -3.35 1.91 8.68
N MET A 144 -4.24 2.85 8.36
CA MET A 144 -3.93 4.27 8.39
C MET A 144 -3.70 4.78 9.81
N LYS A 145 -4.61 4.50 10.75
CA LYS A 145 -4.56 5.05 12.12
C LYS A 145 -3.60 4.28 13.01
N SER A 146 -3.73 2.96 13.03
CA SER A 146 -3.03 2.14 14.01
C SER A 146 -1.68 1.74 13.51
N VAL A 147 -1.52 1.24 12.27
CA VAL A 147 -0.21 0.79 11.76
C VAL A 147 0.67 1.97 11.38
N LEU A 148 0.21 2.81 10.45
CA LEU A 148 0.95 3.94 9.88
C LEU A 148 0.89 5.21 10.74
N ASN A 149 0.11 5.23 11.82
CA ASN A 149 0.00 6.34 12.76
C ASN A 149 -0.31 7.70 12.08
N THR A 150 -1.22 7.67 11.10
CA THR A 150 -1.61 8.86 10.36
C THR A 150 -2.62 9.73 11.11
N GLU A 151 -2.63 11.02 10.80
CA GLU A 151 -3.58 11.98 11.34
C GLU A 151 -4.74 12.25 10.38
N THR A 152 -5.94 12.51 10.92
CA THR A 152 -7.14 12.90 10.14
C THR A 152 -7.61 14.32 10.51
N ASN A 153 -8.74 14.76 9.95
CA ASN A 153 -9.34 16.10 10.14
C ASN A 153 -8.34 17.21 9.79
N LEU A 154 -7.66 17.03 8.65
CA LEU A 154 -6.53 17.87 8.23
C LEU A 154 -6.98 19.29 7.90
N ASP A 155 -8.23 19.47 7.49
CA ASP A 155 -8.89 20.76 7.28
C ASP A 155 -8.83 21.66 8.52
N LEU A 156 -8.89 21.08 9.72
CA LEU A 156 -8.79 21.81 10.99
C LEU A 156 -7.34 22.08 11.44
N LYS A 157 -6.34 21.64 10.67
CA LYS A 157 -4.92 21.62 11.08
C LYS A 157 -4.02 22.48 10.20
N ALA A 158 -4.45 23.72 9.90
CA ALA A 158 -3.69 24.66 9.07
C ALA A 158 -2.22 24.83 9.48
N GLY A 159 -1.95 24.86 10.79
CA GLY A 159 -0.59 25.08 11.31
C GLY A 159 0.41 24.02 10.87
N ILE A 160 -0.04 22.78 10.68
CA ILE A 160 0.81 21.68 10.23
C ILE A 160 1.27 21.87 8.78
N PHE A 161 0.43 22.47 7.94
CA PHE A 161 0.75 22.69 6.52
C PHE A 161 1.43 24.02 6.23
N LYS A 162 1.29 25.01 7.13
CA LYS A 162 1.82 26.36 6.93
C LYS A 162 3.13 26.62 7.66
N ASN A 163 3.36 25.94 8.78
CA ASN A 163 4.46 26.27 9.69
C ASN A 163 5.49 25.15 9.84
N TYR A 164 5.31 24.03 9.15
CA TYR A 164 6.20 22.87 9.26
C TYR A 164 6.65 22.42 7.88
N VAL A 165 7.96 22.17 7.75
CA VAL A 165 8.56 21.59 6.56
C VAL A 165 8.91 20.15 6.90
N TYR A 166 8.14 19.22 6.35
CA TYR A 166 8.47 17.80 6.41
C TYR A 166 9.77 17.57 5.66
N SER A 167 10.65 16.73 6.21
CA SER A 167 11.90 16.39 5.53
C SER A 167 12.03 14.88 5.40
N THR A 168 12.34 14.42 4.19
CA THR A 168 12.82 13.06 3.99
C THR A 168 14.32 13.13 3.95
N VAL A 169 14.94 12.60 5.01
CA VAL A 169 16.38 12.42 5.06
C VAL A 169 16.72 11.25 4.15
N LYS A 170 17.83 11.40 3.41
CA LYS A 170 18.43 10.39 2.53
C LYS A 170 17.77 10.28 1.16
N VAL A 171 18.36 11.03 0.25
CA VAL A 171 18.01 11.02 -1.16
C VAL A 171 19.30 11.10 -1.96
N ASP A 172 19.95 9.95 -2.14
CA ASP A 172 21.25 9.85 -2.81
C ASP A 172 21.19 10.18 -4.32
N ARG A 173 20.00 10.03 -4.93
CA ARG A 173 19.79 10.24 -6.37
C ARG A 173 19.00 11.49 -6.72
N TYR A 174 18.09 11.94 -5.85
CA TYR A 174 17.34 13.17 -6.08
C TYR A 174 18.09 14.34 -5.47
N LYS A 175 17.99 15.51 -6.09
CA LYS A 175 18.63 16.73 -5.59
C LYS A 175 17.86 17.26 -4.38
N SER A 176 18.56 17.99 -3.51
CA SER A 176 17.88 18.78 -2.50
C SER A 176 16.93 19.78 -3.15
N GLU A 177 15.79 19.94 -2.51
CA GLU A 177 14.76 20.86 -2.90
C GLU A 177 14.90 22.16 -2.10
N ASP A 178 14.48 23.24 -2.74
CA ASP A 178 14.37 24.53 -2.12
C ASP A 178 13.19 24.55 -1.11
N ILE A 179 13.43 25.09 0.08
CA ILE A 179 12.46 25.06 1.18
C ILE A 179 11.18 25.84 0.82
N ASP A 180 11.30 26.95 0.10
CA ASP A 180 10.13 27.75 -0.31
C ASP A 180 9.28 26.95 -1.30
N THR A 181 9.90 26.18 -2.20
CA THR A 181 9.23 25.27 -3.12
C THR A 181 8.46 24.17 -2.37
N CYS A 182 9.08 23.55 -1.38
CA CYS A 182 8.44 22.52 -0.54
C CYS A 182 7.28 23.08 0.29
N THR A 183 7.45 24.28 0.84
CA THR A 183 6.44 24.98 1.64
C THR A 183 5.23 25.32 0.78
N LYS A 184 5.47 25.88 -0.41
CA LYS A 184 4.41 26.18 -1.39
C LYS A 184 3.64 24.93 -1.79
N ARG A 185 4.34 23.82 -2.10
CA ARG A 185 3.72 22.52 -2.41
C ARG A 185 2.83 22.04 -1.26
N THR A 186 3.29 22.15 -0.03
CA THR A 186 2.52 21.76 1.16
C THR A 186 1.27 22.63 1.35
N GLU A 187 1.40 23.95 1.15
CA GLU A 187 0.28 24.88 1.23
C GLU A 187 -0.77 24.62 0.13
N GLU A 188 -0.35 24.36 -1.10
CA GLU A 188 -1.25 24.01 -2.21
C GLU A 188 -2.06 22.74 -1.90
N ILE A 189 -1.44 21.73 -1.31
CA ILE A 189 -2.14 20.51 -0.85
C ILE A 189 -3.15 20.83 0.26
N TYR A 190 -2.82 21.72 1.19
CA TYR A 190 -3.77 22.14 2.22
C TYR A 190 -4.98 22.87 1.65
N GLN A 191 -4.76 23.79 0.70
CA GLN A 191 -5.86 24.47 0.00
C GLN A 191 -6.74 23.49 -0.78
N TYR A 192 -6.14 22.48 -1.39
CA TYR A 192 -6.88 21.40 -2.03
C TYR A 192 -7.74 20.62 -1.02
N ILE A 193 -7.19 20.21 0.13
CA ILE A 193 -7.94 19.52 1.19
C ILE A 193 -9.13 20.37 1.66
N LEU A 194 -8.91 21.66 1.95
CA LEU A 194 -9.98 22.57 2.36
C LEU A 194 -11.11 22.63 1.32
N ASN A 195 -10.75 22.76 0.05
CA ASN A 195 -11.73 22.82 -1.04
C ASN A 195 -12.51 21.51 -1.18
N GLU A 196 -11.86 20.36 -1.10
CA GLU A 196 -12.53 19.07 -1.24
C GLU A 196 -13.41 18.71 -0.03
N THR A 197 -12.98 19.05 1.20
CA THR A 197 -13.78 18.88 2.41
C THR A 197 -15.06 19.74 2.35
N ASN A 198 -14.96 20.97 1.82
CA ASN A 198 -16.12 21.87 1.67
C ASN A 198 -17.11 21.41 0.59
N LYS A 199 -16.64 20.76 -0.49
CA LYS A 199 -17.49 20.30 -1.59
C LYS A 199 -18.26 19.02 -1.28
N THR A 200 -17.77 18.20 -0.36
CA THR A 200 -18.17 16.79 -0.29
C THR A 200 -18.60 16.42 1.13
N ILE A 201 -19.92 16.38 1.39
CA ILE A 201 -20.45 15.88 2.67
C ILE A 201 -20.17 14.37 2.86
N ARG A 202 -19.81 13.62 1.81
CA ARG A 202 -19.54 12.18 1.91
C ARG A 202 -18.42 11.73 0.96
N TYR A 203 -17.54 10.87 1.49
CA TYR A 203 -16.71 9.85 0.81
C TYR A 203 -15.20 10.06 0.63
N ASN A 204 -14.66 11.27 0.78
CA ASN A 204 -13.20 11.47 0.76
C ASN A 204 -12.67 11.53 2.19
N GLN A 205 -11.66 10.71 2.50
CA GLN A 205 -10.95 10.78 3.77
C GLN A 205 -9.47 11.07 3.52
N PHE A 206 -8.95 12.08 4.21
CA PHE A 206 -7.56 12.47 4.14
C PHE A 206 -6.80 11.97 5.38
N TYR A 207 -5.61 11.42 5.14
CA TYR A 207 -4.71 10.91 6.16
C TYR A 207 -3.32 11.50 5.97
N LEU A 208 -2.80 12.16 6.98
CA LEU A 208 -1.45 12.70 7.00
C LEU A 208 -0.49 11.69 7.62
N ASP A 209 0.46 11.24 6.83
CA ASP A 209 1.62 10.47 7.25
C ASP A 209 2.78 11.43 7.48
N SER A 210 2.82 12.00 8.69
CA SER A 210 3.82 13.00 9.07
C SER A 210 5.23 12.42 9.13
N GLN A 211 5.37 11.13 9.44
CA GLN A 211 6.66 10.44 9.48
C GLN A 211 7.30 10.34 8.11
N ASN A 212 6.49 10.11 7.08
CA ASN A 212 6.97 9.95 5.71
C ASN A 212 6.68 11.18 4.83
N GLY A 213 6.10 12.25 5.39
CA GLY A 213 5.73 13.46 4.66
C GLY A 213 4.84 13.21 3.45
N ARG A 214 3.75 12.47 3.64
CA ARG A 214 2.74 12.19 2.61
C ARG A 214 1.32 12.45 3.10
N VAL A 215 0.43 12.75 2.17
CA VAL A 215 -1.03 12.74 2.41
C VAL A 215 -1.68 11.69 1.53
N TYR A 216 -2.49 10.82 2.13
CA TYR A 216 -3.35 9.89 1.41
C TYR A 216 -4.78 10.47 1.31
N GLU A 217 -5.36 10.45 0.12
CA GLU A 217 -6.78 10.71 -0.12
C GLU A 217 -7.45 9.39 -0.52
N LEU A 218 -8.24 8.83 0.40
CA LEU A 218 -9.09 7.69 0.16
C LEU A 218 -10.44 8.17 -0.39
N ILE A 219 -10.72 7.84 -1.65
CA ILE A 219 -11.96 8.16 -2.33
C ILE A 219 -12.81 6.90 -2.40
N ASN A 220 -13.86 6.84 -1.58
CA ASN A 220 -14.80 5.73 -1.60
C ASN A 220 -15.89 5.96 -2.67
N LYS A 221 -16.08 5.00 -3.57
CA LYS A 221 -17.07 5.03 -4.66
C LYS A 221 -18.15 3.95 -4.50
N GLY A 222 -18.28 3.34 -3.32
CA GLY A 222 -19.22 2.26 -3.02
C GLY A 222 -18.51 0.91 -2.76
N GLU A 223 -19.29 -0.17 -2.72
CA GLU A 223 -18.85 -1.54 -2.36
C GLU A 223 -17.51 -1.94 -3.02
N LEU A 224 -16.42 -1.87 -2.24
CA LEU A 224 -15.03 -2.16 -2.63
C LEU A 224 -14.51 -1.39 -3.86
N LYS A 225 -15.21 -0.34 -4.28
CA LYS A 225 -14.78 0.56 -5.34
C LYS A 225 -14.12 1.76 -4.69
N PHE A 226 -12.80 1.80 -4.71
CA PHE A 226 -12.05 2.90 -4.12
C PHE A 226 -10.92 3.39 -5.05
N ARG A 227 -10.45 4.60 -4.75
CA ARG A 227 -9.18 5.14 -5.25
C ARG A 227 -8.36 5.65 -4.07
N ILE A 228 -7.05 5.54 -4.18
CA ILE A 228 -6.10 6.12 -3.23
C ILE A 228 -5.21 7.04 -4.05
N LYS A 229 -5.36 8.36 -3.85
CA LYS A 229 -4.37 9.32 -4.36
C LYS A 229 -3.37 9.60 -3.24
N ILE A 230 -2.11 9.74 -3.61
CA ILE A 230 -1.05 10.12 -2.68
C ILE A 230 -0.45 11.46 -3.12
N TYR A 231 -0.21 12.33 -2.15
CA TYR A 231 0.45 13.62 -2.33
C TYR A 231 1.71 13.67 -1.49
N ARG A 232 2.76 14.23 -2.07
CA ARG A 232 4.05 14.40 -1.44
C ARG A 232 4.13 15.78 -0.78
N ILE A 233 4.43 15.83 0.52
CA ILE A 233 4.59 17.10 1.27
C ILE A 233 5.95 17.23 1.96
N ASP A 234 6.84 16.24 1.81
CA ASP A 234 8.22 16.34 2.26
C ASP A 234 9.10 17.18 1.33
N CYS A 235 10.19 17.66 1.92
CA CYS A 235 11.31 18.30 1.25
C CYS A 235 12.51 17.37 1.29
N PHE A 236 13.14 17.15 0.14
CA PHE A 236 14.42 16.46 0.08
C PHE A 236 15.52 17.40 0.56
N THR A 237 16.17 17.07 1.67
CA THR A 237 17.26 17.85 2.25
C THR A 237 18.48 16.97 2.49
N TYR A 238 19.68 17.54 2.34
CA TYR A 238 20.91 16.86 2.78
C TYR A 238 21.01 16.89 4.31
N HIS A 239 21.74 15.93 4.88
CA HIS A 239 22.16 16.03 6.27
C HIS A 239 22.91 17.34 6.50
N LEU A 240 22.39 18.18 7.39
CA LEU A 240 23.24 19.10 8.12
C LEU A 240 24.10 18.22 9.03
N ASN A 241 25.38 18.02 8.69
CA ASN A 241 26.35 17.45 9.61
C ASN A 241 26.46 18.41 10.79
N PHE A 242 25.83 18.07 11.92
CA PHE A 242 26.04 18.71 13.21
C PHE A 242 27.11 17.95 13.99
#